data_AF-A0A6C0KAL0-F1
#
_entry.id   AF-A0A6C0KAL0-F1
#
_cell.length_a   1.000
_cell.length_b   1.000
_cell.length_c   1.000
_cell.angle_alpha   90.00
_cell.angle_beta   90.00
_cell.angle_gamma   90.00
#
_symmetry.space_group_name_H-M   'P 1'
#
loop_
_entity.id
_entity.type
_entity.pdbx_description
1 polymer ?
#
loop_
_entity_poly.entity_id
_entity_poly.type
_entity_poly.pdbx_seq_one_letter_code
_entity_poly.pdbx_strand_id
1 'polypeptide(L)'
;METANIGNYKASEDWYYILPATLLVDVIVIFFIRYASSIVGKPINDWYDNFGLAAVLSDVTVILIVIAISRYLYTYFFQEQEGWNIYYFIALTVLIQLLHDVFFAVAIVKPIPKGHNEMIDVFKTYISGGPTILAADAAMVTASIGIASLLKNQDFHYTVSTSLLTVYTLTYILFTRPT
;
A
#
# COMPACT_ATOMS: atom_id res chain seq x y z
N MET A 1 18.25 -14.77 -5.46
CA MET A 1 17.15 -14.80 -6.44
C MET A 1 17.16 -13.47 -7.15
N GLU A 2 17.22 -13.46 -8.47
CA GLU A 2 17.22 -12.20 -9.24
C GLU A 2 15.85 -11.53 -9.11
N THR A 3 15.83 -10.20 -8.91
CA THR A 3 14.58 -9.45 -8.74
C THR A 3 14.16 -8.87 -10.09
N ALA A 4 12.93 -9.13 -10.51
CA ALA A 4 12.40 -8.54 -11.74
C ALA A 4 12.33 -7.02 -11.62
N ASN A 5 12.74 -6.31 -12.68
CA ASN A 5 12.61 -4.87 -12.77
C ASN A 5 11.15 -4.45 -12.90
N ILE A 6 10.64 -3.70 -11.93
CA ILE A 6 9.31 -3.05 -11.95
C ILE A 6 9.40 -1.52 -11.85
N GLY A 7 10.63 -0.98 -11.81
CA GLY A 7 10.90 0.46 -11.65
C GLY A 7 10.78 1.27 -12.95
N ASN A 8 10.81 0.60 -14.11
CA ASN A 8 10.77 1.28 -15.40
C ASN A 8 9.35 1.78 -15.73
N TYR A 9 9.06 3.09 -15.63
CA TYR A 9 7.71 3.61 -15.90
C TYR A 9 7.22 3.38 -17.34
N LYS A 10 8.13 3.14 -18.29
CA LYS A 10 7.80 2.87 -19.70
C LYS A 10 7.20 1.47 -19.89
N ALA A 11 7.45 0.53 -18.98
CA ALA A 11 6.90 -0.83 -18.99
C ALA A 11 5.50 -0.85 -18.37
N SER A 12 4.48 -0.45 -19.15
CA SER A 12 3.10 -0.35 -18.66
C SER A 12 2.53 -1.68 -18.14
N GLU A 13 3.00 -2.80 -18.67
CA GLU A 13 2.64 -4.16 -18.29
C GLU A 13 3.01 -4.51 -16.84
N ASP A 14 3.93 -3.76 -16.21
CA ASP A 14 4.29 -3.98 -14.80
C ASP A 14 3.09 -3.79 -13.86
N TRP A 15 2.08 -3.00 -14.27
CA TRP A 15 0.86 -2.81 -13.51
C TRP A 15 0.04 -4.10 -13.36
N TYR A 16 0.22 -5.08 -14.26
CA TYR A 16 -0.38 -6.40 -14.11
C TYR A 16 0.13 -7.14 -12.87
N TYR A 17 1.29 -6.76 -12.31
CA TYR A 17 1.87 -7.35 -11.11
C TYR A 17 1.79 -6.41 -9.91
N ILE A 18 2.00 -5.11 -10.11
CA ILE A 18 2.00 -4.10 -9.03
C ILE A 18 0.63 -4.00 -8.36
N LEU A 19 -0.45 -3.94 -9.14
CA LEU A 19 -1.80 -3.81 -8.58
C LEU A 19 -2.20 -5.06 -7.78
N PRO A 20 -2.10 -6.29 -8.32
CA PRO A 20 -2.35 -7.49 -7.52
C PRO A 20 -1.49 -7.63 -6.28
N ALA A 21 -0.19 -7.30 -6.36
CA ALA A 21 0.70 -7.35 -5.22
C ALA A 21 0.27 -6.40 -4.11
N THR A 22 -0.06 -5.15 -4.46
CA THR A 22 -0.50 -4.14 -3.50
C THR A 22 -1.80 -4.55 -2.82
N LEU A 23 -2.78 -5.03 -3.59
CA LEU A 23 -4.03 -5.53 -3.03
C LEU A 23 -3.82 -6.76 -2.13
N LEU A 24 -2.93 -7.68 -2.51
CA LEU A 24 -2.59 -8.83 -1.68
C LEU A 24 -1.98 -8.40 -0.34
N VAL A 25 -1.05 -7.45 -0.35
CA VAL A 25 -0.44 -6.90 0.87
C VAL A 25 -1.51 -6.32 1.78
N ASP A 26 -2.39 -5.49 1.23
CA ASP A 26 -3.49 -4.88 1.98
C ASP A 26 -4.39 -5.95 2.64
N VAL A 27 -4.80 -6.97 1.88
CA VAL A 27 -5.62 -8.09 2.41
C VAL A 27 -4.90 -8.88 3.50
N ILE A 28 -3.59 -9.11 3.36
CA ILE A 28 -2.78 -9.77 4.39
C ILE A 28 -2.75 -8.90 5.66
N VAL A 29 -2.59 -7.59 5.53
CA VAL A 29 -2.59 -6.66 6.66
C VAL A 29 -3.95 -6.65 7.34
N ILE A 30 -5.06 -6.54 6.59
CA ILE A 30 -6.42 -6.63 7.15
C ILE A 30 -6.62 -7.96 7.87
N PHE A 31 -6.16 -9.07 7.30
CA PHE A 31 -6.21 -10.37 7.97
C PHE A 31 -5.55 -10.32 9.35
N PHE A 32 -4.33 -9.80 9.46
CA PHE A 32 -3.67 -9.68 10.77
C PHE A 32 -4.40 -8.72 11.71
N ILE A 33 -4.92 -7.60 11.21
CA ILE A 33 -5.68 -6.63 12.01
C ILE A 33 -6.94 -7.26 12.62
N ARG A 34 -7.66 -8.07 11.84
CA ARG A 34 -8.91 -8.73 12.28
C ARG A 34 -8.64 -9.92 13.20
N TYR A 35 -7.67 -10.76 12.89
CA TYR A 35 -7.45 -12.03 13.60
C TYR A 35 -6.39 -11.97 14.71
N ALA A 36 -5.57 -10.93 14.77
CA ALA A 36 -4.59 -10.69 15.83
C ALA A 36 -4.86 -9.35 16.57
N SER A 37 -6.15 -9.03 16.77
CA SER A 37 -6.59 -7.72 17.24
C SER A 37 -6.09 -7.33 18.63
N SER A 38 -5.69 -8.31 19.46
CA SER A 38 -5.04 -8.09 20.75
C SER A 38 -3.74 -7.28 20.66
N ILE A 39 -3.16 -7.16 19.47
CA ILE A 39 -1.91 -6.43 19.18
C ILE A 39 -2.19 -5.08 18.50
N VAL A 40 -3.37 -4.89 17.87
CA VAL A 40 -3.64 -3.77 16.96
C VAL A 40 -4.79 -2.88 17.45
N GLY A 41 -4.55 -1.57 17.45
CA GLY A 41 -5.44 -0.58 18.08
C GLY A 41 -6.82 -0.42 17.43
N LYS A 42 -7.76 0.12 18.22
CA LYS A 42 -9.14 0.46 17.79
C LYS A 42 -9.26 1.31 16.50
N PRO A 43 -8.41 2.33 16.24
CA PRO A 43 -8.62 3.23 15.11
C PRO A 43 -8.61 2.56 13.73
N ILE A 44 -7.77 1.54 13.54
CA ILE A 44 -7.67 0.85 12.24
C ILE A 44 -8.83 -0.13 12.03
N ASN A 45 -9.40 -0.68 13.11
CA ASN A 45 -10.64 -1.46 13.00
C ASN A 45 -11.82 -0.54 12.71
N ASP A 46 -11.90 0.63 13.36
CA ASP A 46 -12.92 1.65 13.05
C ASP A 46 -12.83 2.11 11.58
N TRP A 47 -11.62 2.19 11.01
CA TRP A 47 -11.41 2.51 9.58
C TRP A 47 -12.12 1.51 8.67
N TYR A 48 -11.84 0.22 8.83
CA TYR A 48 -12.43 -0.83 8.00
C TYR A 48 -13.90 -1.09 8.31
N ASP A 49 -14.34 -0.94 9.56
CA ASP A 49 -15.74 -1.11 9.97
C ASP A 49 -16.65 -0.02 9.41
N ASN A 50 -16.16 1.23 9.37
CA ASN A 50 -16.95 2.36 8.89
C ASN A 50 -16.94 2.47 7.36
N PHE A 51 -15.82 2.15 6.69
CA PHE A 51 -15.65 2.45 5.26
C PHE A 51 -15.51 1.23 4.36
N GLY A 52 -15.29 0.03 4.91
CA GLY A 52 -15.27 -1.22 4.14
C GLY A 52 -14.37 -1.15 2.90
N LEU A 53 -14.94 -1.39 1.72
CA LEU A 53 -14.19 -1.35 0.46
C LEU A 53 -13.63 0.04 0.13
N ALA A 54 -14.22 1.12 0.64
CA ALA A 54 -13.70 2.47 0.41
C ALA A 54 -12.39 2.73 1.18
N ALA A 55 -12.23 2.11 2.36
CA ALA A 55 -10.97 2.07 3.09
C ALA A 55 -9.90 1.32 2.27
N VAL A 56 -10.21 0.10 1.82
CA VAL A 56 -9.33 -0.72 0.96
C VAL A 56 -8.89 0.05 -0.29
N LEU A 57 -9.84 0.70 -0.98
CA LEU A 57 -9.52 1.50 -2.16
C LEU A 57 -8.58 2.66 -1.82
N SER A 58 -8.79 3.34 -0.69
CA SER A 58 -7.93 4.44 -0.27
C SER A 58 -6.50 3.94 0.00
N ASP A 59 -6.37 2.85 0.74
CA ASP A 59 -5.08 2.29 1.16
C ASP A 59 -4.30 1.68 -0.02
N VAL A 60 -4.98 0.98 -0.93
CA VAL A 60 -4.37 0.45 -2.14
C VAL A 60 -3.98 1.58 -3.10
N THR A 61 -4.88 2.53 -3.37
CA THR A 61 -4.61 3.56 -4.39
C THR A 61 -3.51 4.52 -3.99
N VAL A 62 -3.36 4.86 -2.70
CA VAL A 62 -2.25 5.71 -2.25
C VAL A 62 -0.91 5.04 -2.48
N ILE A 63 -0.77 3.73 -2.20
CA ILE A 63 0.45 2.97 -2.48
C ILE A 63 0.73 2.93 -3.99
N LEU A 64 -0.30 2.71 -4.82
CA LEU A 64 -0.13 2.71 -6.29
C LEU A 64 0.33 4.08 -6.81
N ILE A 65 -0.22 5.18 -6.29
CA ILE A 65 0.21 6.55 -6.66
C ILE A 65 1.67 6.78 -6.31
N VAL A 66 2.08 6.42 -5.09
CA VAL A 66 3.46 6.53 -4.63
C VAL A 66 4.39 5.70 -5.54
N ILE A 67 4.03 4.46 -5.85
CA ILE A 67 4.81 3.61 -6.76
C ILE A 67 4.88 4.23 -8.15
N ALA A 68 3.79 4.79 -8.69
CA ALA A 68 3.78 5.43 -10.01
C ALA A 68 4.77 6.61 -10.08
N ILE A 69 4.74 7.51 -9.09
CA ILE A 69 5.67 8.63 -8.97
C ILE A 69 7.10 8.12 -8.86
N SER A 70 7.31 7.10 -8.04
CA SER A 70 8.63 6.49 -7.81
C SER A 70 9.18 5.85 -9.08
N ARG A 71 8.37 5.16 -9.89
CA ARG A 71 8.80 4.58 -11.17
C ARG A 71 9.28 5.66 -12.14
N TYR A 72 8.56 6.78 -12.22
CA TYR A 72 8.98 7.90 -13.04
C TYR A 72 10.34 8.43 -12.58
N LEU A 73 10.47 8.82 -11.31
CA LEU A 73 11.71 9.38 -10.76
C LEU A 73 12.87 8.38 -10.83
N TYR A 74 12.62 7.12 -10.49
CA TYR A 74 13.62 6.06 -10.52
C TYR A 74 14.19 5.86 -11.93
N THR A 75 13.32 5.82 -12.93
CA THR A 75 13.74 5.61 -14.32
C THR A 75 14.71 6.69 -14.77
N TYR A 76 14.38 7.96 -14.52
CA TYR A 76 15.18 9.10 -14.97
C TYR A 76 16.47 9.31 -14.18
N PHE A 77 16.44 9.11 -12.86
CA PHE A 77 17.58 9.48 -12.00
C PHE A 77 18.51 8.32 -11.65
N PHE A 78 18.02 7.07 -11.67
CA PHE A 78 18.79 5.91 -11.22
C PHE A 78 18.93 4.86 -12.32
N GLN A 79 17.81 4.44 -12.92
CA GLN A 79 17.82 3.28 -13.82
C GLN A 79 18.66 3.50 -15.08
N GLU A 80 18.60 4.70 -15.67
CA GLU A 80 19.38 5.03 -16.87
C GLU A 80 20.90 5.13 -16.59
N GLN A 81 21.31 5.30 -15.34
CA GLN A 81 22.73 5.44 -14.94
C GLN A 81 23.31 4.15 -14.34
N GLU A 82 22.58 3.54 -13.41
CA GLU A 82 23.04 2.43 -12.56
C GLU A 82 22.38 1.08 -12.93
N GLY A 83 21.36 1.09 -13.79
CA GLY A 83 20.54 -0.08 -14.08
C GLY A 83 19.53 -0.39 -12.97
N TRP A 84 18.95 -1.60 -12.99
CA TRP A 84 17.95 -2.03 -12.02
C TRP A 84 18.59 -2.43 -10.69
N ASN A 85 18.11 -1.82 -9.61
CA ASN A 85 18.43 -2.17 -8.23
C ASN A 85 17.19 -1.98 -7.35
N ILE A 86 16.62 -3.09 -6.89
CA ILE A 86 15.40 -3.09 -6.08
C ILE A 86 15.55 -2.31 -4.77
N TYR A 87 16.72 -2.30 -4.14
CA TYR A 87 16.93 -1.60 -2.87
C TYR A 87 16.90 -0.09 -3.06
N TYR A 88 17.48 0.42 -4.16
CA TYR A 88 17.37 1.83 -4.51
C TYR A 88 15.94 2.22 -4.83
N PHE A 89 15.20 1.35 -5.53
CA PHE A 89 13.81 1.58 -5.83
C PHE A 89 12.94 1.61 -4.57
N ILE A 90 13.13 0.66 -3.64
CA ILE A 90 12.45 0.63 -2.34
C ILE A 90 12.78 1.90 -1.54
N ALA A 91 14.05 2.25 -1.40
CA ALA A 91 14.47 3.41 -0.63
C ALA A 91 13.86 4.72 -1.17
N LEU A 92 13.84 4.88 -2.51
CA LEU A 92 13.19 6.01 -3.15
C LEU A 92 11.68 6.01 -2.92
N THR A 93 11.03 4.85 -3.06
CA THR A 93 9.57 4.75 -2.90
C THR A 93 9.13 5.02 -1.47
N VAL A 94 9.86 4.50 -0.47
CA VAL A 94 9.61 4.82 0.95
C VAL A 94 9.82 6.31 1.22
N LEU A 95 10.86 6.93 0.67
CA LEU A 95 11.05 8.38 0.81
C LEU A 95 9.86 9.16 0.25
N ILE A 96 9.36 8.79 -0.93
CA ILE A 96 8.19 9.44 -1.56
C ILE A 96 6.91 9.20 -0.75
N GLN A 97 6.72 8.00 -0.19
CA GLN A 97 5.61 7.71 0.72
C GLN A 97 5.65 8.61 1.96
N LEU A 98 6.80 8.75 2.62
CA LEU A 98 6.94 9.62 3.79
C LEU A 98 6.62 11.09 3.45
N LEU A 99 7.08 11.58 2.29
CA LEU A 99 6.76 12.93 1.82
C LEU A 99 5.26 13.09 1.55
N HIS A 100 4.64 12.10 0.91
CA HIS A 100 3.21 12.06 0.66
C HIS A 100 2.42 12.13 1.98
N ASP A 101 2.77 11.34 2.98
CA ASP A 101 1.99 11.25 4.21
C ASP A 101 2.11 12.52 5.05
N VAL A 102 3.30 13.12 5.12
CA VAL A 102 3.49 14.42 5.76
C VAL A 102 2.68 15.49 5.02
N PHE A 103 2.71 15.49 3.69
CA PHE A 103 1.91 16.43 2.89
C PHE A 103 0.41 16.22 3.14
N PHE A 104 -0.08 14.99 3.09
CA PHE A 104 -1.49 14.66 3.31
C PHE A 104 -1.94 15.08 4.72
N ALA A 105 -1.14 14.77 5.75
CA ALA A 105 -1.45 15.16 7.12
C ALA A 105 -1.53 16.68 7.31
N VAL A 106 -0.57 17.43 6.76
CA VAL A 106 -0.45 18.88 6.97
C VAL A 106 -1.37 19.68 6.06
N ALA A 107 -1.44 19.33 4.77
CA ALA A 107 -2.14 20.10 3.76
C ALA A 107 -3.62 19.70 3.59
N ILE A 108 -3.98 18.45 3.90
CA ILE A 108 -5.33 17.93 3.67
C ILE A 108 -6.06 17.63 4.99
N VAL A 109 -5.48 16.82 5.86
CA VAL A 109 -6.16 16.36 7.09
C VAL A 109 -6.33 17.49 8.11
N LYS A 110 -5.25 18.24 8.40
CA LYS A 110 -5.25 19.28 9.43
C LYS A 110 -6.21 20.46 9.14
N PRO A 111 -6.34 20.98 7.90
CA PRO A 111 -7.18 22.14 7.64
C PRO A 111 -8.69 21.83 7.61
N ILE A 112 -9.08 20.59 7.32
CA ILE A 112 -10.50 20.21 7.22
C ILE A 112 -11.11 20.16 8.63
N PRO A 113 -12.16 20.93 8.96
CA PRO A 113 -12.77 20.90 10.29
C PRO A 113 -13.42 19.54 10.59
N LYS A 114 -13.56 19.20 11.87
CA LYS A 114 -14.28 17.99 12.29
C LYS A 114 -15.75 18.07 11.85
N GLY A 115 -16.33 16.94 11.44
CA GLY A 115 -17.70 16.80 10.96
C GLY A 115 -17.91 17.12 9.48
N HIS A 116 -16.85 17.49 8.74
CA HIS A 116 -16.97 17.81 7.31
C HIS A 116 -16.71 16.59 6.40
N ASN A 117 -15.91 15.63 6.87
CA ASN A 117 -15.61 14.41 6.13
C ASN A 117 -15.31 13.29 7.12
N GLU A 118 -16.09 12.21 7.06
CA GLU A 118 -16.02 11.11 8.01
C GLU A 118 -14.67 10.36 7.96
N MET A 119 -14.12 10.14 6.76
CA MET A 119 -12.81 9.51 6.59
C MET A 119 -11.69 10.36 7.20
N ILE A 120 -11.71 11.67 6.93
CA ILE A 120 -10.73 12.61 7.49
C ILE A 120 -10.84 12.66 9.02
N ASP A 121 -12.04 12.53 9.57
CA ASP A 121 -12.22 12.53 11.03
C ASP A 121 -11.68 11.26 11.70
N VAL A 122 -11.78 10.11 11.05
CA VAL A 122 -11.09 8.89 11.48
C VAL A 122 -9.58 9.06 11.34
N PHE A 123 -9.10 9.62 10.21
CA PHE A 123 -7.67 9.91 10.00
C PHE A 123 -7.09 10.85 11.06
N LYS A 124 -7.82 11.86 11.53
CA LYS A 124 -7.38 12.72 12.65
C LYS A 124 -7.17 11.94 13.94
N THR A 125 -7.94 10.87 14.16
CA THR A 125 -7.74 9.95 15.28
C THR A 125 -6.55 9.03 15.02
N TYR A 126 -6.38 8.59 13.77
CA TYR A 126 -5.29 7.72 13.34
C TYR A 126 -3.92 8.37 13.51
N ILE A 127 -3.71 9.62 13.06
CA ILE A 127 -2.42 10.33 13.19
C ILE A 127 -1.95 10.50 14.65
N SER A 128 -2.84 10.34 15.64
CA SER A 128 -2.44 10.34 17.06
C SER A 128 -1.63 9.10 17.47
N GLY A 129 -1.63 8.05 16.66
CA GLY A 129 -0.84 6.82 16.84
C GLY A 129 0.67 6.98 16.64
N GLY A 130 1.11 8.13 16.11
CA GLY A 130 2.53 8.49 16.07
C GLY A 130 3.35 7.76 14.99
N PRO A 131 4.68 7.62 15.18
CA PRO A 131 5.61 7.18 14.12
C PRO A 131 5.47 5.71 13.72
N THR A 132 4.77 4.88 14.49
CA THR A 132 4.54 3.47 14.18
C THR A 132 3.69 3.28 12.92
N ILE A 133 2.82 4.24 12.60
CA ILE A 133 2.01 4.25 11.39
C ILE A 133 2.89 4.37 10.15
N LEU A 134 3.81 5.35 10.15
CA LEU A 134 4.73 5.56 9.03
C LEU A 134 5.60 4.33 8.77
N ALA A 135 5.97 3.60 9.83
CA ALA A 135 6.72 2.34 9.69
C ALA A 135 5.87 1.21 9.10
N ALA A 136 4.59 1.13 9.47
CA ALA A 136 3.66 0.15 8.90
C ALA A 136 3.42 0.43 7.40
N ASP A 137 3.20 1.68 7.01
CA ASP A 137 3.00 2.09 5.62
C ASP A 137 4.25 1.83 4.77
N ALA A 138 5.45 2.13 5.30
CA ALA A 138 6.72 1.81 4.65
C ALA A 138 6.89 0.30 4.46
N ALA A 139 6.47 -0.52 5.43
CA ALA A 139 6.49 -1.98 5.31
C ALA A 139 5.52 -2.47 4.23
N MET A 140 4.31 -1.89 4.13
CA MET A 140 3.32 -2.23 3.10
C MET A 140 3.82 -1.88 1.69
N VAL A 141 4.40 -0.68 1.51
CA VAL A 141 5.02 -0.26 0.25
C VAL A 141 6.15 -1.21 -0.14
N THR A 142 7.05 -1.53 0.80
CA THR A 142 8.17 -2.44 0.58
C THR A 142 7.70 -3.83 0.20
N ALA A 143 6.71 -4.37 0.91
CA ALA A 143 6.11 -5.67 0.61
C ALA A 143 5.44 -5.68 -0.77
N SER A 144 4.77 -4.59 -1.15
CA SER A 144 4.09 -4.47 -2.45
C SER A 144 5.10 -4.52 -3.60
N ILE A 145 6.22 -3.80 -3.48
CA ILE A 145 7.33 -3.85 -4.45
C ILE A 145 7.94 -5.25 -4.52
N GLY A 146 8.21 -5.85 -3.36
CA GLY A 146 8.81 -7.19 -3.28
C GLY A 146 7.93 -8.24 -3.95
N ILE A 147 6.65 -8.30 -3.58
CA ILE A 147 5.69 -9.25 -4.14
C ILE A 147 5.47 -8.99 -5.63
N ALA A 148 5.38 -7.73 -6.08
CA ALA A 148 5.25 -7.42 -7.50
C ALA A 148 6.45 -7.93 -8.31
N SER A 149 7.68 -7.75 -7.80
CA SER A 149 8.90 -8.27 -8.42
C SER A 149 8.91 -9.81 -8.45
N LEU A 150 8.40 -10.47 -7.40
CA LEU A 150 8.25 -11.93 -7.38
C LEU A 150 7.22 -12.42 -8.41
N LEU A 151 6.04 -11.80 -8.47
CA LEU A 151 4.97 -12.17 -9.40
C LEU A 151 5.40 -12.00 -10.86
N LYS A 152 6.19 -10.96 -11.17
CA LYS A 152 6.72 -10.74 -12.52
C LYS A 152 7.70 -11.83 -12.98
N ASN A 153 8.37 -12.51 -12.05
CA ASN A 153 9.24 -13.65 -12.33
C ASN A 153 8.48 -14.98 -12.48
N GLN A 154 7.18 -15.00 -12.22
CA GLN A 154 6.35 -16.20 -12.35
C GLN A 154 5.53 -16.16 -13.65
N ASP A 155 4.99 -17.32 -14.03
CA ASP A 155 4.00 -17.38 -15.08
C ASP A 155 2.76 -16.56 -14.70
N PHE A 156 2.18 -15.87 -15.69
CA PHE A 156 1.08 -14.93 -15.47
C PHE A 156 -0.16 -15.57 -14.80
N HIS A 157 -0.39 -16.87 -14.99
CA HIS A 157 -1.50 -17.58 -14.36
C HIS A 157 -1.42 -17.60 -12.83
N TYR A 158 -0.23 -17.51 -12.23
CA TYR A 158 -0.08 -17.33 -10.78
C TYR A 158 -0.60 -15.97 -10.34
N THR A 159 -0.26 -14.90 -11.07
CA THR A 159 -0.75 -13.54 -10.78
C THR A 159 -2.28 -13.49 -10.84
N VAL A 160 -2.88 -14.08 -11.87
CA VAL A 160 -4.34 -14.16 -12.02
C VAL A 160 -4.97 -14.97 -10.88
N SER A 161 -4.43 -16.16 -10.57
CA SER A 161 -4.97 -17.04 -9.53
C SER A 161 -4.89 -16.39 -8.15
N THR A 162 -3.76 -15.76 -7.82
CA THR A 162 -3.57 -14.99 -6.59
C THR A 162 -4.55 -13.82 -6.54
N SER A 163 -4.71 -13.06 -7.62
CA SER A 163 -5.65 -11.93 -7.67
C SER A 163 -7.09 -12.38 -7.39
N LEU A 164 -7.54 -13.46 -8.02
CA LEU A 164 -8.88 -14.01 -7.82
C LEU A 164 -9.09 -14.45 -6.37
N LEU A 165 -8.10 -15.16 -5.79
CA LEU A 165 -8.16 -15.57 -4.39
C LEU A 165 -8.18 -14.36 -3.45
N THR A 166 -7.32 -13.37 -3.68
CA THR A 166 -7.24 -12.15 -2.87
C THR A 166 -8.55 -11.38 -2.87
N VAL A 167 -9.15 -11.14 -4.03
CA VAL A 167 -10.45 -10.43 -4.13
C VAL A 167 -11.56 -11.23 -3.47
N TYR A 168 -11.58 -12.55 -3.66
CA TYR A 168 -12.57 -13.43 -3.04
C TYR A 168 -12.44 -13.44 -1.52
N THR A 169 -11.24 -13.58 -0.96
CA THR A 169 -11.03 -13.64 0.50
C THR A 169 -11.21 -12.29 1.16
N LEU A 170 -10.85 -11.18 0.49
CA LEU A 170 -11.03 -9.82 0.98
C LEU A 170 -12.44 -9.61 1.52
N THR A 171 -13.48 -10.03 0.78
CA THR A 171 -14.86 -9.79 1.20
C THR A 171 -15.20 -10.49 2.51
N TYR A 172 -14.65 -11.67 2.78
CA TYR A 172 -14.92 -12.38 4.04
C TYR A 172 -14.10 -11.81 5.20
N ILE A 173 -12.83 -11.49 4.94
CA ILE A 173 -11.92 -10.94 5.95
C ILE A 173 -12.41 -9.55 6.40
N LEU A 174 -12.80 -8.69 5.45
CA LEU A 174 -13.21 -7.32 5.73
C LEU A 174 -14.39 -7.23 6.72
N PHE A 175 -15.34 -8.16 6.61
CA PHE A 175 -16.52 -8.23 7.49
C PHE A 175 -16.33 -9.18 8.69
N THR A 176 -15.13 -9.71 8.89
CA THR A 176 -14.82 -10.47 10.10
C THR A 176 -14.66 -9.53 11.28
N ARG A 177 -15.36 -9.82 12.38
CA ARG A 177 -15.24 -9.04 13.62
C ARG A 177 -13.89 -9.32 14.28
N PRO A 178 -13.21 -8.30 14.82
CA PRO A 178 -11.94 -8.49 15.50
C PRO A 178 -12.09 -9.43 16.70
N THR A 179 -11.18 -10.40 16.83
CA THR A 179 -11.13 -11.35 17.96
C THR A 179 -10.07 -10.98 18.97
#